data_AF-A0A938CRN5-F1
#
_entry.id   AF-A0A938CRN5-F1
#
_cell.length_a   1.000
_cell.length_b   1.000
_cell.length_c   1.000
_cell.angle_alpha   90.00
_cell.angle_beta   90.00
_cell.angle_gamma   90.00
#
_symmetry.space_group_name_H-M   'P 1'
#
loop_
_entity.id
_entity.type
_entity.pdbx_description
1 polymer ?
#
loop_
_entity_poly.entity_id
_entity_poly.type
_entity_poly.pdbx_seq_one_letter_code
_entity_poly.pdbx_strand_id
1 'polypeptide(L)'
;MTAYNAAVQTQIPFDPNVKDGRCTRGLAIDKSNWANTLDTPPFEAYAVTCGIAFSFGGLKINTEAQVMSSDGVPIPGLYAAGELMGGIF
;
A
#
# COMPACT_ATOMS: atom_id res chain seq x y z
N MET A 1 -5.31 -17.08 -18.20
CA MET A 1 -3.96 -16.52 -18.49
C MET A 1 -3.90 -15.74 -19.80
N THR A 2 -4.34 -16.29 -20.94
CA THR A 2 -4.05 -15.74 -22.28
C THR A 2 -4.41 -14.26 -22.47
N ALA A 3 -5.63 -13.85 -22.11
CA ALA A 3 -6.06 -12.46 -22.24
C ALA A 3 -5.25 -11.50 -21.36
N TYR A 4 -4.91 -11.92 -20.13
CA TYR A 4 -4.08 -11.12 -19.24
C TYR A 4 -2.66 -10.97 -19.79
N ASN A 5 -2.02 -12.06 -20.21
CA ASN A 5 -0.65 -12.01 -20.75
C ASN A 5 -0.56 -11.13 -22.01
N ALA A 6 -1.57 -11.18 -22.87
CA ALA A 6 -1.65 -10.33 -24.07
C ALA A 6 -1.85 -8.84 -23.75
N ALA A 7 -2.46 -8.53 -22.60
CA ALA A 7 -2.71 -7.15 -22.19
C ALA A 7 -1.47 -6.47 -21.57
N VAL A 8 -0.48 -7.24 -21.10
CA VAL A 8 0.75 -6.72 -20.48
C VAL A 8 1.56 -5.90 -21.48
N GLN A 9 1.89 -4.66 -21.11
CA GLN A 9 2.72 -3.75 -21.88
C GLN A 9 4.21 -4.13 -21.77
N THR A 10 4.61 -5.22 -22.42
CA THR A 10 5.95 -5.83 -22.28
C THR A 10 7.10 -4.95 -22.74
N GLN A 11 6.82 -3.94 -23.58
CA GLN A 11 7.77 -2.94 -24.04
C GLN A 11 8.23 -1.97 -22.95
N ILE A 12 7.47 -1.86 -21.85
CA ILE A 12 7.86 -1.05 -20.69
C ILE A 12 8.70 -1.96 -19.78
N PRO A 13 10.00 -1.65 -19.52
CA PRO A 13 10.83 -2.46 -18.63
C PRO A 13 10.21 -2.60 -17.24
N PHE A 14 10.37 -3.77 -16.63
CA PHE A 14 9.93 -4.00 -15.26
C PHE A 14 10.93 -3.38 -14.28
N ASP A 15 10.44 -2.57 -13.35
CA ASP A 15 11.22 -2.08 -12.21
C ASP A 15 10.37 -2.19 -10.92
N PRO A 16 10.70 -3.10 -9.99
CA PRO A 16 9.92 -3.29 -8.78
C PRO A 16 10.06 -2.14 -7.77
N ASN A 17 11.05 -1.26 -7.94
CA ASN A 17 11.40 -0.24 -6.94
C ASN A 17 10.68 1.09 -7.17
N VAL A 18 10.03 1.25 -8.33
CA VAL A 18 9.30 2.47 -8.70
C VAL A 18 7.95 2.10 -9.30
N LYS A 19 7.03 3.05 -9.36
CA LYS A 19 5.81 2.89 -10.16
C LYS A 19 6.18 2.90 -11.65
N ASP A 20 6.55 1.72 -12.15
CA ASP A 20 7.19 1.51 -13.46
C ASP A 20 6.31 1.80 -14.68
N GLY A 21 5.00 1.96 -14.50
CA GLY A 21 4.03 2.17 -15.57
C GLY A 21 3.80 0.93 -16.44
N ARG A 22 4.45 -0.21 -16.14
CA ARG A 22 4.25 -1.47 -16.85
C ARG A 22 2.86 -2.00 -16.48
N CYS A 23 1.90 -1.73 -17.34
CA CYS A 23 0.47 -1.93 -17.06
C CYS A 23 -0.15 -3.05 -17.92
N THR A 24 -1.41 -3.37 -17.65
CA THR A 24 -2.28 -4.05 -18.62
C THR A 24 -3.16 -3.02 -19.32
N ARG A 25 -3.61 -3.31 -20.54
CA ARG A 25 -4.62 -2.50 -21.26
C ARG A 25 -5.71 -3.37 -21.87
N GLY A 26 -6.96 -2.91 -21.77
CA GLY A 26 -8.10 -3.54 -22.43
C GLY A 26 -8.74 -4.68 -21.63
N LEU A 27 -8.43 -4.78 -20.33
CA LEU A 27 -9.14 -5.68 -19.42
C LEU A 27 -10.32 -4.94 -18.76
N ALA A 28 -11.23 -5.68 -18.13
CA ALA A 28 -12.31 -5.08 -17.33
C ALA A 28 -11.79 -4.19 -16.20
N ILE A 29 -10.64 -4.58 -15.62
CA ILE A 29 -9.88 -3.78 -14.66
C ILE A 29 -8.41 -3.90 -15.06
N ASP A 30 -7.82 -2.77 -15.43
CA ASP A 30 -6.41 -2.73 -15.80
C ASP A 30 -5.52 -2.60 -14.56
N LYS A 31 -4.42 -3.37 -14.54
CA LYS A 31 -3.34 -3.22 -13.57
C LYS A 31 -2.46 -2.05 -14.01
N SER A 32 -2.25 -1.08 -13.12
CA SER A 32 -1.59 0.18 -13.48
C SER A 32 -0.05 0.14 -13.52
N ASN A 33 0.58 -0.79 -12.80
CA ASN A 33 2.05 -0.95 -12.69
C ASN A 33 2.41 -2.40 -12.39
N TRP A 34 3.68 -2.77 -12.60
CA TRP A 34 4.27 -4.07 -12.26
C TRP A 34 3.54 -5.26 -12.89
N ALA A 35 2.97 -5.09 -14.08
CA ALA A 35 2.29 -6.16 -14.79
C ALA A 35 3.33 -7.09 -15.42
N ASN A 36 3.44 -8.31 -14.88
CA ASN A 36 4.24 -9.38 -15.47
C ASN A 36 3.33 -10.44 -16.10
N THR A 37 3.80 -11.07 -17.17
CA THR A 37 3.12 -12.23 -17.76
C THR A 37 3.20 -13.41 -16.80
N LEU A 38 2.17 -14.26 -16.84
CA LEU A 38 2.14 -15.54 -16.13
C LEU A 38 2.18 -16.63 -17.20
N ASP A 39 3.37 -16.98 -17.68
CA ASP A 39 3.58 -17.86 -18.83
C ASP A 39 4.44 -19.10 -18.53
N THR A 40 5.15 -19.09 -17.39
CA THR A 40 6.12 -20.13 -17.04
C THR A 40 5.66 -20.90 -15.80
N PRO A 41 5.40 -22.23 -15.91
CA PRO A 41 5.04 -23.07 -14.76
C PRO A 41 6.26 -23.42 -13.89
N PRO A 42 6.07 -23.97 -12.67
CA PRO A 42 4.80 -24.29 -12.02
C PRO A 42 4.06 -23.05 -11.52
N PHE A 43 2.73 -23.07 -11.58
CA PHE A 43 1.89 -22.00 -11.03
C PHE A 43 1.46 -22.34 -9.62
N GLU A 44 1.44 -21.33 -8.75
CA GLU A 44 1.01 -21.45 -7.36
C GLU A 44 -0.21 -20.54 -7.11
N ALA A 45 -1.07 -20.98 -6.20
CA ALA A 45 -2.23 -20.22 -5.77
C ALA A 45 -2.33 -20.27 -4.25
N TYR A 46 -2.59 -19.11 -3.65
CA TYR A 46 -2.70 -18.94 -2.20
C TYR A 46 -4.08 -18.41 -1.87
N ALA A 47 -4.80 -19.09 -0.99
CA ALA A 47 -6.05 -18.58 -0.45
C ALA A 47 -5.74 -17.40 0.49
N VAL A 48 -6.36 -16.25 0.23
CA VAL A 48 -6.21 -15.04 1.05
C VAL A 48 -7.56 -14.55 1.53
N THR A 49 -7.58 -13.96 2.71
CA THR A 49 -8.75 -13.27 3.27
C THR A 49 -8.30 -11.98 3.95
N CYS A 50 -9.22 -11.06 4.17
CA CYS A 50 -8.92 -9.82 4.88
C CYS A 50 -8.67 -10.10 6.37
N GLY A 51 -7.69 -9.40 6.92
CA GLY A 51 -7.42 -9.32 8.36
C GLY A 51 -7.13 -7.87 8.76
N ILE A 52 -7.24 -7.57 10.05
CA ILE A 52 -6.84 -6.26 10.57
C ILE A 52 -5.32 -6.17 10.49
N ALA A 53 -4.81 -5.16 9.79
CA ALA A 53 -3.38 -4.95 9.60
C ALA A 53 -2.80 -3.87 10.52
N PHE A 54 -3.51 -2.74 10.67
CA PHE A 54 -3.12 -1.62 11.53
C PHE A 54 -4.32 -0.73 11.85
N SER A 55 -4.22 0.11 12.87
CA SER A 55 -5.25 1.09 13.24
C SER A 55 -4.90 2.51 12.81
N PHE A 56 -5.85 3.23 12.22
CA PHE A 56 -5.64 4.64 11.83
C PHE A 56 -5.84 5.62 12.99
N GLY A 57 -6.53 5.15 14.04
CA GLY A 57 -6.69 5.87 15.30
C GLY A 57 -5.46 5.72 16.19
N GLY A 58 -5.34 6.60 17.16
CA GLY A 58 -4.24 6.60 18.12
C GLY A 58 -4.26 7.85 18.98
N LEU A 59 -3.16 8.10 19.69
CA LEU A 59 -2.99 9.34 20.45
C LEU A 59 -2.96 10.54 19.51
N LYS A 60 -3.70 11.59 19.84
CA LYS A 60 -3.59 12.87 19.15
C LYS A 60 -2.24 13.50 19.48
N ILE A 61 -1.51 13.91 18.46
CA ILE A 61 -0.23 14.63 18.59
C ILE A 61 -0.26 15.98 17.88
N ASN A 62 0.66 16.87 18.21
CA ASN A 62 0.99 18.04 17.39
C ASN A 62 2.19 17.74 16.45
N THR A 63 2.61 18.73 15.66
CA THR A 63 3.74 18.60 14.71
C THR A 63 5.10 18.38 15.38
N GLU A 64 5.19 18.49 16.71
CA GLU A 64 6.38 18.20 17.52
C GLU A 64 6.31 16.82 18.20
N ALA A 65 5.35 15.97 17.82
CA ALA A 65 5.11 14.63 18.37
C ALA A 65 4.70 14.61 19.87
N GLN A 66 4.30 15.74 20.43
CA GLN A 66 3.79 15.82 21.81
C GLN A 66 2.36 15.31 21.88
N VAL A 67 2.05 14.49 22.88
CA VAL A 67 0.69 13.97 23.10
C VAL A 67 -0.22 15.10 23.58
N MET A 68 -1.39 15.22 22.95
CA MET A 68 -2.39 16.22 23.28
C MET A 68 -3.38 15.67 24.30
N SER A 69 -3.62 16.42 25.37
CA SER A 69 -4.73 16.16 26.29
C SER A 69 -6.10 16.40 25.63
N SER A 70 -7.17 15.97 26.30
CA SER A 70 -8.55 16.25 25.88
C SER A 70 -8.86 17.74 25.76
N ASP A 71 -8.16 18.58 26.52
CA ASP A 71 -8.35 20.03 26.54
C ASP A 71 -7.58 20.74 25.41
N GLY A 72 -6.89 19.97 24.56
CA GLY A 72 -6.14 20.50 23.42
C GLY A 72 -4.78 21.09 23.78
N VAL A 73 -4.29 20.89 25.00
CA VAL A 73 -2.94 21.29 25.42
C VAL A 73 -1.95 20.11 25.40
N PRO A 74 -0.67 20.33 25.00
CA PRO A 74 0.36 19.29 25.08
C PRO A 74 0.60 18.84 26.51
N ILE A 75 0.82 17.54 26.70
CA ILE A 75 1.21 16.96 27.99
C ILE A 75 2.75 17.05 28.12
N PRO A 76 3.30 17.82 29.08
CA PRO A 76 4.74 18.01 29.19
C PRO A 76 5.49 16.68 29.41
N GLY A 77 6.50 16.43 28.58
CA GLY A 77 7.34 15.23 28.66
C GLY A 77 6.76 13.96 28.03
N LEU A 78 5.53 14.01 27.49
CA LEU A 78 4.89 12.86 26.84
C LEU A 78 4.85 13.01 25.32
N TYR A 79 5.46 12.04 24.64
CA TYR A 79 5.57 12.00 23.18
C TYR A 79 5.07 10.65 22.66
N ALA A 80 4.55 10.64 21.43
CA ALA A 80 4.17 9.42 20.72
C ALA A 80 4.71 9.44 19.29
N ALA A 81 5.05 8.26 18.76
CA ALA A 81 5.59 8.09 17.43
C ALA A 81 5.10 6.76 16.81
N GLY A 82 5.16 6.66 15.49
CA GLY A 82 4.73 5.48 14.74
C GLY A 82 3.21 5.25 14.77
N GLU A 83 2.80 3.98 14.70
CA GLU A 83 1.40 3.56 14.63
C GLU A 83 0.57 3.94 15.87
N LEU A 84 1.23 4.26 17.00
CA LEU A 84 0.55 4.71 18.21
C LEU A 84 -0.18 6.06 18.02
N MET A 85 0.20 6.84 17.00
CA MET A 85 -0.36 8.16 16.71
C MET A 85 -1.59 8.07 15.81
N GLY A 86 -2.61 8.89 16.08
CA GLY A 86 -3.78 9.02 15.21
C GLY A 86 -3.65 10.16 14.21
N GLY A 87 -4.29 10.01 13.04
CA GLY A 87 -4.54 11.12 12.09
C GLY A 87 -3.41 11.45 11.10
N ILE A 88 -2.57 10.47 10.76
CA ILE A 88 -1.39 10.64 9.88
C ILE A 88 -1.60 9.98 8.49
N PHE A 89 -2.52 9.03 8.39
CA PHE A 89 -2.90 8.31 7.17
C PHE A 89 -4.34 8.64 6.79
#